data_AF-A0A817NXU3-F1
#
_entry.id   AF-A0A817NXU3-F1
#
_cell.length_a   1.000
_cell.length_b   1.000
_cell.length_c   1.000
_cell.angle_alpha   90.00
_cell.angle_beta   90.00
_cell.angle_gamma   90.00
#
_symmetry.space_group_name_H-M   'P 1'
#
loop_
_entity.id
_entity.type
_entity.pdbx_description
1 polymer ?
#
loop_
_entity_poly.entity_id
_entity_poly.type
_entity_poly.pdbx_seq_one_letter_code
_entity_poly.pdbx_strand_id
1 'polypeptide(L)'
;MSHRKFEHPRHGNLGFLPKKRARRHRGKVKSFPKDDPKKPVHLTAFLGYKAGMTHIVREVDRPASKLNKKETVEAVTIIETPPMVVVGVVGYIVTPRGLRAYKTIYAQHLNEECRRRFYKNWYASKRKAFSKYSQKWKDDAGKKALDNDFKQMTKYCKVIRVLAHTQMKLLRKRQKKAHIMEIQLNGGTVEEKVKFAREHLEKQVPVSQVFSKDEMIDAISVTKGRGFKGVTSRWHTRKLPRKTHKGLRKVACIGAWHPAHVSRAVARAGQKGYHHRTEINKKIYRIGEAIQVQAYAANHIIMTFGGDFHYEIAPEAFKNIDKLIKYVNAEQAMNGSNVNIFYSTPSCYLYALNKVDRVWTTKTDDFFPALKRYERHSNNILQATRQLNAFANLNQRNNIFILSETMGIVQHHDAITGTEREEVAFDYAQRLSDGIAVAECIPPASNQFLCQLSNISQCLEIDGQERFTLILWNPTIHPVVQHVRVPVKTDYTIRDPTGQTVLSEVLEKKI
;
A
#
# COMPACT_ATOMS: atom_id res chain seq x y z
N MET A 1 28.64 -38.92 -6.41
CA MET A 1 28.55 -37.46 -6.61
C MET A 1 29.41 -36.79 -5.57
N SER A 2 30.35 -35.95 -6.00
CA SER A 2 31.22 -35.16 -5.12
C SER A 2 30.40 -34.17 -4.29
N HIS A 3 30.99 -33.67 -3.21
CA HIS A 3 30.43 -32.59 -2.41
C HIS A 3 30.11 -31.38 -3.32
N ARG A 4 29.12 -30.57 -2.90
CA ARG A 4 28.73 -29.39 -3.66
C ARG A 4 29.90 -28.39 -3.69
N LYS A 5 30.39 -28.04 -4.88
CA LYS A 5 31.57 -27.17 -5.07
C LYS A 5 31.49 -25.80 -4.36
N PHE A 6 30.31 -25.18 -4.35
CA PHE A 6 30.06 -23.91 -3.65
C PHE A 6 28.75 -23.99 -2.89
N GLU A 7 28.81 -23.69 -1.60
CA GLU A 7 27.62 -23.63 -0.75
C GLU A 7 26.70 -22.48 -1.17
N HIS A 8 25.41 -22.66 -0.92
CA HIS A 8 24.42 -21.62 -1.14
C HIS A 8 23.20 -21.90 -0.27
N PRO A 9 22.51 -20.87 0.25
CA PRO A 9 21.27 -21.02 0.97
C PRO A 9 20.22 -21.82 0.20
N ARG A 10 19.35 -22.52 0.93
CA ARG A 10 18.23 -23.24 0.32
C ARG A 10 17.26 -22.28 -0.36
N HIS A 11 16.76 -22.65 -1.54
CA HIS A 11 15.66 -21.92 -2.19
C HIS A 11 14.33 -22.19 -1.48
N GLY A 12 13.93 -21.27 -0.61
CA GLY A 12 12.65 -21.25 0.07
C GLY A 12 12.63 -21.98 1.42
N ASN A 13 11.69 -21.56 2.27
CA ASN A 13 11.55 -22.08 3.63
C ASN A 13 10.58 -23.30 3.67
N LEU A 14 11.04 -24.39 4.29
CA LEU A 14 10.31 -25.66 4.42
C LEU A 14 9.17 -25.61 5.43
N GLY A 15 9.20 -24.69 6.41
CA GLY A 15 8.11 -24.49 7.38
C GLY A 15 6.79 -24.02 6.75
N PHE A 16 6.83 -23.56 5.49
CA PHE A 16 5.64 -23.21 4.72
C PHE A 16 5.17 -24.32 3.76
N LEU A 17 5.71 -25.54 3.88
CA LEU A 17 5.18 -26.72 3.21
C LEU A 17 4.01 -27.33 4.02
N PRO A 18 3.05 -27.98 3.35
CA PRO A 18 2.87 -28.04 1.90
C PRO A 18 2.39 -26.70 1.32
N LYS A 19 2.96 -26.26 0.20
CA LYS A 19 2.54 -25.07 -0.56
C LYS A 19 1.27 -25.35 -1.39
N LYS A 20 0.16 -25.63 -0.69
CA LYS A 20 -1.18 -25.87 -1.26
C LYS A 20 -2.14 -24.71 -1.01
N ARG A 21 -3.29 -24.71 -1.70
CA ARG A 21 -4.35 -23.72 -1.48
C ARG A 21 -4.90 -23.80 -0.06
N ALA A 22 -5.17 -22.66 0.55
CA ALA A 22 -5.87 -22.57 1.83
C ALA A 22 -7.31 -23.07 1.67
N ARG A 23 -7.77 -23.89 2.63
CA ARG A 23 -9.15 -24.42 2.64
C ARG A 23 -10.19 -23.35 2.98
N ARG A 24 -9.80 -22.36 3.79
CA ARG A 24 -10.65 -21.24 4.20
C ARG A 24 -10.13 -19.97 3.53
N HIS A 25 -11.05 -19.13 3.05
CA HIS A 25 -10.73 -17.82 2.46
C HIS A 25 -10.28 -16.81 3.51
N ARG A 26 -10.84 -16.91 4.72
CA ARG A 26 -10.46 -16.08 5.86
C ARG A 26 -9.25 -16.67 6.58
N GLY A 27 -8.41 -15.80 7.14
CA GLY A 27 -7.45 -16.17 8.16
C GLY A 27 -8.09 -16.99 9.30
N LYS A 28 -7.40 -18.04 9.73
CA LYS A 28 -7.76 -18.81 10.93
C LYS A 28 -6.71 -18.49 11.98
N VAL A 29 -7.11 -17.86 13.07
CA VAL A 29 -6.28 -17.73 14.26
C VAL A 29 -6.01 -19.14 14.79
N LYS A 30 -4.75 -19.58 14.76
CA LYS A 30 -4.34 -20.91 15.25
C LYS A 30 -3.98 -20.87 16.73
N SER A 31 -3.40 -19.76 17.17
CA SER A 31 -3.10 -19.44 18.55
C SER A 31 -3.58 -18.02 18.81
N PHE A 32 -4.31 -17.83 19.89
CA PHE A 32 -4.63 -16.51 20.42
C PHE A 32 -3.48 -16.04 21.33
N PRO A 33 -3.45 -14.74 21.69
CA PRO A 33 -2.51 -14.24 22.69
C PRO A 33 -2.62 -15.04 24.00
N LYS A 34 -1.51 -15.10 24.75
CA LYS A 34 -1.51 -15.71 26.09
C LYS A 34 -2.48 -14.95 26.97
N ASP A 35 -3.23 -15.70 27.78
CA ASP A 35 -4.23 -15.16 28.69
C ASP A 35 -3.54 -14.68 29.98
N ASP A 36 -3.92 -13.50 30.45
CA ASP A 36 -3.40 -12.88 31.68
C ASP A 36 -4.57 -12.47 32.56
N PRO A 37 -4.89 -13.23 33.63
CA PRO A 37 -6.05 -12.98 34.49
C PRO A 37 -6.03 -11.62 35.19
N LYS A 38 -4.88 -10.95 35.31
CA LYS A 38 -4.76 -9.65 35.98
C LYS A 38 -5.34 -8.49 35.16
N LYS A 39 -5.44 -8.66 33.84
CA LYS A 39 -5.97 -7.64 32.92
C LYS A 39 -7.49 -7.73 32.86
N PRO A 40 -8.20 -6.63 32.55
CA PRO A 40 -9.63 -6.67 32.32
C PRO A 40 -9.97 -7.57 31.13
N VAL A 41 -11.19 -8.13 31.14
CA VAL A 41 -11.69 -8.94 30.03
C VAL A 41 -11.71 -8.12 28.75
N HIS A 42 -11.06 -8.63 27.69
CA HIS A 42 -10.99 -7.97 26.39
C HIS A 42 -11.03 -8.97 25.23
N LEU A 43 -11.35 -8.44 24.05
CA LEU A 43 -11.34 -9.20 22.80
C LEU A 43 -9.93 -9.24 22.21
N THR A 44 -9.56 -10.39 21.68
CA THR A 44 -8.21 -10.66 21.17
C THR A 44 -8.01 -10.45 19.67
N ALA A 45 -9.09 -10.29 18.89
CA ALA A 45 -9.01 -10.25 17.44
C ALA A 45 -10.22 -9.54 16.81
N PHE A 46 -10.04 -9.04 15.59
CA PHE A 46 -11.09 -8.37 14.82
C PHE A 46 -11.04 -8.80 13.34
N LEU A 47 -12.12 -8.58 12.59
CA LEU A 47 -12.15 -8.79 11.13
C LEU A 47 -12.23 -7.46 10.39
N GLY A 48 -11.23 -7.23 9.55
CA GLY A 48 -11.20 -6.13 8.60
C GLY A 48 -11.09 -6.61 7.16
N TYR A 49 -11.30 -5.67 6.23
CA TYR A 49 -11.23 -5.87 4.80
C TYR A 49 -10.23 -4.90 4.20
N LYS A 50 -9.24 -5.41 3.46
CA LYS A 50 -8.26 -4.55 2.80
C LYS A 50 -8.96 -3.68 1.75
N ALA A 51 -8.96 -2.37 1.96
CA ALA A 51 -9.55 -1.38 1.06
C ALA A 51 -8.54 -0.91 0.01
N GLY A 52 -7.31 -0.61 0.43
CA GLY A 52 -6.29 -0.06 -0.45
C GLY A 52 -4.94 0.10 0.23
N MET A 53 -4.04 0.83 -0.41
CA MET A 53 -2.75 1.26 0.13
C MET A 53 -2.52 2.72 -0.22
N THR A 54 -1.81 3.43 0.63
CA THR A 54 -1.33 4.80 0.38
C THR A 54 0.04 4.95 1.03
N HIS A 55 0.62 6.14 1.00
CA HIS A 55 1.78 6.50 1.81
C HIS A 55 1.37 7.54 2.85
N ILE A 56 2.13 7.61 3.94
CA ILE A 56 2.03 8.69 4.93
C ILE A 56 3.39 9.35 5.08
N VAL A 57 3.38 10.66 5.33
CA VAL A 57 4.55 11.39 5.82
C VAL A 57 4.41 11.47 7.33
N ARG A 58 5.44 11.09 8.08
CA ARG A 58 5.50 11.28 9.53
C ARG A 58 6.91 11.61 9.97
N GLU A 59 7.01 12.36 11.06
CA GLU A 59 8.27 12.52 11.78
C GLU A 59 8.61 11.21 12.53
N VAL A 60 9.86 10.78 12.44
CA VAL A 60 10.34 9.60 13.15
C VAL A 60 10.97 10.00 14.48
N ASP A 61 10.31 9.67 15.58
CA ASP A 61 10.92 9.70 16.90
C ASP A 61 11.52 8.33 17.23
N ARG A 62 12.82 8.19 16.99
CA ARG A 62 13.58 6.99 17.32
C ARG A 62 15.01 7.40 17.68
N PRO A 63 15.31 7.58 18.99
CA PRO A 63 16.65 7.88 19.46
C PRO A 63 17.69 6.92 18.88
N ALA A 64 18.88 7.43 18.55
CA ALA A 64 19.98 6.75 17.85
C ALA A 64 19.75 6.40 16.36
N SER A 65 18.56 6.62 15.79
CA SER A 65 18.35 6.49 14.34
C SER A 65 18.89 7.71 13.58
N LYS A 66 19.51 7.51 12.41
CA LYS A 66 19.85 8.61 11.47
C LYS A 66 18.63 9.39 10.98
N LEU A 67 17.44 8.78 11.13
CA LEU A 67 16.14 9.34 10.76
C LEU A 67 15.44 10.03 11.95
N ASN A 68 16.07 10.08 13.13
CA ASN A 68 15.45 10.71 14.31
C ASN A 68 15.13 12.19 14.02
N LYS A 69 13.91 12.62 14.36
CA LYS A 69 13.38 13.97 14.12
C LYS A 69 13.41 14.41 12.65
N LYS A 70 13.30 13.44 11.72
CA LYS A 70 13.18 13.70 10.28
C LYS A 70 11.85 13.17 9.78
N GLU A 71 11.30 13.86 8.77
CA GLU A 71 10.16 13.36 8.01
C GLU A 71 10.57 12.14 7.19
N THR A 72 9.73 11.11 7.21
CA THR A 72 9.89 9.93 6.38
C THR A 72 8.57 9.57 5.73
N VAL A 73 8.66 9.03 4.52
CA VAL A 73 7.51 8.52 3.78
C VAL A 73 7.43 7.01 3.97
N GLU A 74 6.34 6.53 4.55
CA GLU A 74 6.13 5.11 4.80
C GLU A 74 4.86 4.61 4.07
N ALA A 75 4.96 3.45 3.42
CA ALA A 75 3.82 2.82 2.77
C ALA A 75 2.87 2.20 3.82
N VAL A 76 1.58 2.49 3.70
CA VAL A 76 0.53 2.00 4.61
C VAL A 76 -0.56 1.23 3.87
N THR A 77 -1.19 0.29 4.56
CA THR A 77 -2.39 -0.42 4.07
C THR A 77 -3.61 0.07 4.82
N ILE A 78 -4.65 0.47 4.09
CA ILE A 78 -5.93 0.87 4.65
C ILE A 78 -6.82 -0.37 4.76
N ILE A 79 -7.33 -0.63 5.96
CA ILE A 79 -8.23 -1.73 6.26
C ILE A 79 -9.56 -1.14 6.73
N GLU A 80 -10.64 -1.43 6.01
CA GLU A 80 -11.99 -1.06 6.39
C GLU A 80 -12.51 -2.07 7.43
N THR A 81 -12.96 -1.57 8.57
CA THR A 81 -13.33 -2.36 9.74
C THR A 81 -14.76 -2.03 10.17
N PRO A 82 -15.79 -2.52 9.43
CA PRO A 82 -17.17 -2.35 9.87
C PRO A 82 -17.35 -3.00 11.25
N PRO A 83 -18.21 -2.46 12.12
CA PRO A 83 -18.47 -3.05 13.43
C PRO A 83 -18.83 -4.54 13.33
N MET A 84 -18.38 -5.31 14.31
CA MET A 84 -18.70 -6.73 14.43
C MET A 84 -19.85 -6.91 15.41
N VAL A 85 -20.77 -7.82 15.12
CA VAL A 85 -21.87 -8.15 16.05
C VAL A 85 -21.56 -9.47 16.74
N VAL A 86 -21.61 -9.48 18.06
CA VAL A 86 -21.47 -10.71 18.86
C VAL A 86 -22.81 -11.45 18.86
N VAL A 87 -22.81 -12.70 18.41
CA VAL A 87 -24.02 -13.52 18.21
C VAL A 87 -24.02 -14.82 18.98
N GLY A 88 -22.99 -15.07 19.77
CA GLY A 88 -22.93 -16.26 20.61
C GLY A 88 -21.63 -16.38 21.39
N VAL A 89 -21.56 -17.43 22.19
CA VAL A 89 -20.43 -17.77 23.07
C VAL A 89 -20.16 -19.26 22.96
N VAL A 90 -18.90 -19.66 22.95
CA VAL A 90 -18.42 -21.04 22.95
C VAL A 90 -17.50 -21.24 24.14
N GLY A 91 -17.83 -22.20 24.99
CA GLY A 91 -16.98 -22.64 26.09
C GLY A 91 -16.10 -23.81 25.69
N TYR A 92 -14.84 -23.78 26.07
CA TYR A 92 -13.89 -24.87 25.86
C TYR A 92 -13.41 -25.45 27.18
N ILE A 93 -13.48 -26.78 27.28
CA ILE A 93 -12.89 -27.56 28.36
C ILE A 93 -11.51 -28.05 27.95
N VAL A 94 -10.61 -28.17 28.92
CA VAL A 94 -9.30 -28.81 28.72
C VAL A 94 -9.49 -30.30 28.92
N THR A 95 -9.07 -31.08 27.94
CA THR A 95 -8.99 -32.55 28.03
C THR A 95 -7.55 -32.98 27.82
N PRO A 96 -7.16 -34.23 28.17
CA PRO A 96 -5.82 -34.74 27.88
C PRO A 96 -5.45 -34.70 26.39
N ARG A 97 -6.44 -34.64 25.49
CA ARG A 97 -6.25 -34.53 24.02
C ARG A 97 -6.26 -33.09 23.51
N GLY A 98 -6.30 -32.10 24.40
CA GLY A 98 -6.39 -30.67 24.10
C GLY A 98 -7.77 -30.07 24.37
N LEU A 99 -8.01 -28.87 23.82
CA LEU A 99 -9.26 -28.14 24.03
C LEU A 99 -10.42 -28.77 23.24
N ARG A 100 -11.52 -29.06 23.93
CA ARG A 100 -12.77 -29.53 23.32
C ARG A 100 -13.88 -28.50 23.53
N ALA A 101 -14.64 -28.20 22.48
CA ALA A 101 -15.84 -27.38 22.61
C ALA A 101 -16.84 -28.10 23.52
N TYR A 102 -17.29 -27.42 24.56
CA TYR A 102 -18.20 -27.95 25.57
C TYR A 102 -19.64 -27.56 25.25
N LYS A 103 -19.92 -26.26 25.19
CA LYS A 103 -21.23 -25.71 24.84
C LYS A 103 -21.10 -24.48 23.95
N THR A 104 -22.12 -24.27 23.13
CA THR A 104 -22.28 -23.08 22.30
C THR A 104 -23.65 -22.49 22.56
N ILE A 105 -23.67 -21.25 23.02
CA ILE A 105 -24.88 -20.46 23.26
C ILE A 105 -24.96 -19.41 22.16
N TYR A 106 -26.12 -19.24 21.52
CA TYR A 106 -26.35 -18.20 20.54
C TYR A 106 -27.26 -17.11 21.11
N ALA A 107 -27.19 -15.92 20.52
CA ALA A 107 -28.12 -14.83 20.78
C ALA A 107 -29.57 -15.20 20.37
N GLN A 108 -30.53 -14.42 20.86
CA GLN A 108 -31.95 -14.58 20.52
C GLN A 108 -32.21 -14.16 19.07
N HIS A 109 -31.66 -13.02 18.67
CA HIS A 109 -31.82 -12.40 17.37
C HIS A 109 -30.52 -12.48 16.57
N LEU A 110 -30.55 -13.25 15.48
CA LEU A 110 -29.45 -13.31 14.52
C LEU A 110 -29.84 -12.58 13.24
N ASN A 111 -29.00 -11.60 12.85
CA ASN A 111 -29.16 -10.86 11.61
C ASN A 111 -29.21 -11.78 10.39
N GLU A 112 -29.97 -11.38 9.37
CA GLU A 112 -30.13 -12.12 8.12
C GLU A 112 -28.78 -12.49 7.48
N GLU A 113 -27.81 -11.55 7.48
CA GLU A 113 -26.47 -11.78 6.93
C GLU A 113 -25.70 -12.91 7.63
N CYS A 114 -25.88 -13.03 8.95
CA CYS A 114 -25.32 -14.11 9.76
C CYS A 114 -26.03 -15.43 9.43
N ARG A 115 -27.36 -15.43 9.33
CA ARG A 115 -28.15 -16.61 8.94
C ARG A 115 -27.80 -17.09 7.53
N ARG A 116 -27.47 -16.19 6.60
CA ARG A 116 -26.93 -16.53 5.26
C ARG A 116 -25.66 -17.37 5.33
N ARG A 117 -24.90 -17.34 6.44
CA ARG A 117 -23.71 -18.20 6.64
C ARG A 117 -24.02 -19.68 6.47
N PHE A 118 -25.19 -20.09 6.96
CA PHE A 118 -25.64 -21.48 7.06
C PHE A 118 -26.26 -22.03 5.77
N TYR A 119 -26.42 -21.18 4.75
CA TYR A 119 -26.96 -21.57 3.44
C TYR A 119 -25.94 -21.37 2.33
N LYS A 120 -25.99 -22.23 1.30
CA LYS A 120 -25.27 -21.99 0.03
C LYS A 120 -26.03 -20.96 -0.81
N ASN A 121 -27.31 -21.21 -1.06
CA ASN A 121 -28.24 -20.27 -1.71
C ASN A 121 -29.32 -19.84 -0.71
N TRP A 122 -29.37 -18.56 -0.39
CA TRP A 122 -30.32 -18.00 0.57
C TRP A 122 -31.75 -17.93 0.00
N TYR A 123 -31.89 -17.49 -1.25
CA TYR A 123 -33.19 -17.21 -1.85
C TYR A 123 -33.96 -18.49 -2.18
N ALA A 124 -33.27 -19.56 -2.56
CA ALA A 124 -33.87 -20.87 -2.80
C ALA A 124 -34.18 -21.66 -1.51
N SER A 125 -33.79 -21.16 -0.33
CA SER A 125 -34.00 -21.86 0.94
C SER A 125 -35.27 -21.40 1.65
N LYS A 126 -35.85 -22.26 2.49
CA LYS A 126 -36.96 -21.90 3.41
C LYS A 126 -36.53 -20.97 4.56
N ARG A 127 -35.24 -20.59 4.65
CA ARG A 127 -34.68 -19.67 5.66
C ARG A 127 -35.10 -20.00 7.10
N LYS A 128 -35.00 -21.27 7.51
CA LYS A 128 -35.37 -21.77 8.87
C LYS A 128 -34.23 -21.81 9.90
N ALA A 129 -33.01 -21.40 9.55
CA ALA A 129 -31.88 -21.43 10.48
C ALA A 129 -32.17 -20.57 11.72
N PHE A 130 -31.95 -21.12 12.91
CA PHE A 130 -32.18 -20.49 14.22
C PHE A 130 -33.63 -20.14 14.57
N SER A 131 -34.64 -20.51 13.76
CA SER A 131 -36.04 -20.18 14.09
C SER A 131 -36.50 -20.80 15.42
N LYS A 132 -36.23 -22.10 15.61
CA LYS A 132 -36.52 -22.80 16.87
C LYS A 132 -35.63 -22.35 18.04
N TYR A 133 -34.40 -21.93 17.74
CA TYR A 133 -33.46 -21.50 18.78
C TYR A 133 -33.88 -20.15 19.37
N SER A 134 -34.32 -19.22 18.52
CA SER A 134 -34.85 -17.92 18.95
C SER A 134 -36.06 -18.05 19.89
N GLN A 135 -36.90 -19.08 19.69
CA GLN A 135 -38.03 -19.38 20.58
C GLN A 135 -37.59 -19.75 22.00
N LYS A 136 -36.45 -20.43 22.18
CA LYS A 136 -35.93 -20.80 23.51
C LYS A 136 -35.64 -19.59 24.41
N TRP A 137 -35.34 -18.43 23.82
CA TRP A 137 -35.13 -17.20 24.58
C TRP A 137 -36.44 -16.53 24.99
N LYS A 138 -37.57 -16.90 24.36
CA LYS A 138 -38.90 -16.43 24.73
C LYS A 138 -39.51 -17.27 25.84
N ASP A 139 -39.38 -18.59 25.74
CA ASP A 139 -39.96 -19.55 26.69
C ASP A 139 -39.19 -19.57 28.02
N ASP A 140 -39.90 -19.57 29.15
CA ASP A 140 -39.27 -19.55 30.48
C ASP A 140 -38.44 -20.81 30.78
N ALA A 141 -38.91 -21.97 30.31
CA ALA A 141 -38.14 -23.22 30.39
C ALA A 141 -36.84 -23.13 29.56
N GLY A 142 -36.88 -22.45 28.42
CA GLY A 142 -35.72 -22.25 27.56
C GLY A 142 -34.71 -21.28 28.16
N LYS A 143 -35.17 -20.17 28.77
CA LYS A 143 -34.31 -19.24 29.53
C LYS A 143 -33.60 -19.94 30.68
N LYS A 144 -34.32 -20.73 31.49
CA LYS A 144 -33.73 -21.54 32.57
C LYS A 144 -32.66 -22.51 32.05
N ALA A 145 -32.91 -23.15 30.89
CA ALA A 145 -31.93 -24.02 30.26
C ALA A 145 -30.67 -23.25 29.81
N LEU A 146 -30.82 -22.05 29.24
CA LEU A 146 -29.70 -21.20 28.84
C LEU A 146 -28.90 -20.69 30.04
N ASP A 147 -29.56 -20.30 31.13
CA ASP A 147 -28.89 -19.92 32.37
C ASP A 147 -28.09 -21.07 32.96
N ASN A 148 -28.64 -22.29 32.91
CA ASN A 148 -27.91 -23.50 33.29
C ASN A 148 -26.70 -23.76 32.38
N ASP A 149 -26.83 -23.52 31.07
CA ASP A 149 -25.70 -23.61 30.13
C ASP A 149 -24.58 -22.61 30.47
N PHE A 150 -24.92 -21.36 30.80
CA PHE A 150 -23.96 -20.35 31.25
C PHE A 150 -23.29 -20.74 32.58
N LYS A 151 -24.04 -21.27 33.54
CA LYS A 151 -23.48 -21.79 34.82
C LYS A 151 -22.52 -22.96 34.57
N GLN A 152 -22.88 -23.88 33.68
CA GLN A 152 -21.99 -25.00 33.33
C GLN A 152 -20.74 -24.53 32.57
N MET A 153 -20.85 -23.51 31.71
CA MET A 153 -19.69 -22.91 31.06
C MET A 153 -18.73 -22.33 32.09
N THR A 154 -19.26 -21.62 33.07
CA THR A 154 -18.49 -21.05 34.18
C THR A 154 -17.76 -22.13 34.99
N LYS A 155 -18.46 -23.22 35.32
CA LYS A 155 -17.91 -24.30 36.16
C LYS A 155 -16.83 -25.14 35.46
N TYR A 156 -17.04 -25.50 34.19
CA TYR A 156 -16.21 -26.48 33.51
C TYR A 156 -15.22 -25.89 32.51
N CYS A 157 -15.54 -24.76 31.88
CA CYS A 157 -14.72 -24.25 30.78
C CYS A 157 -13.52 -23.47 31.31
N LYS A 158 -12.36 -23.67 30.69
CA LYS A 158 -11.16 -22.89 30.98
C LYS A 158 -11.00 -21.71 30.02
N VAL A 159 -11.50 -21.85 28.80
CA VAL A 159 -11.38 -20.83 27.76
C VAL A 159 -12.77 -20.49 27.23
N ILE A 160 -13.09 -19.21 27.18
CA ILE A 160 -14.32 -18.68 26.62
C ILE A 160 -14.00 -17.94 25.32
N ARG A 161 -14.80 -18.19 24.28
CA ARG A 161 -14.71 -17.48 23.01
C ARG A 161 -16.08 -16.93 22.63
N VAL A 162 -16.13 -15.72 22.12
CA VAL A 162 -17.34 -15.16 21.52
C VAL A 162 -17.39 -15.50 20.03
N LEU A 163 -18.59 -15.78 19.53
CA LEU A 163 -18.90 -15.87 18.12
C LEU A 163 -19.31 -14.48 17.64
N ALA A 164 -18.47 -13.87 16.82
CA ALA A 164 -18.75 -12.56 16.25
C ALA A 164 -18.80 -12.64 14.73
N HIS A 165 -19.69 -11.86 14.12
CA HIS A 165 -19.79 -11.76 12.67
C HIS A 165 -19.59 -10.34 12.16
N THR A 166 -19.10 -10.23 10.93
CA THR A 166 -18.99 -8.95 10.22
C THR A 166 -20.34 -8.51 9.65
N GLN A 167 -20.50 -7.21 9.44
CA GLN A 167 -21.63 -6.62 8.74
C GLN A 167 -21.25 -6.31 7.29
N MET A 168 -21.54 -7.26 6.40
CA MET A 168 -21.17 -7.18 4.98
C MET A 168 -22.05 -6.24 4.17
N LYS A 169 -23.29 -5.93 4.59
CA LYS A 169 -24.12 -4.94 3.87
C LYS A 169 -23.56 -3.53 3.97
N LEU A 170 -22.86 -3.20 5.06
CA LEU A 170 -22.18 -1.90 5.23
C LEU A 170 -21.09 -1.72 4.18
N LEU A 171 -20.45 -2.82 3.78
CA LEU A 171 -19.48 -2.81 2.69
C LEU A 171 -20.21 -2.78 1.34
N ARG A 172 -19.78 -1.90 0.45
CA ARG A 172 -20.26 -1.82 -0.94
C ARG A 172 -19.67 -2.96 -1.82
N LYS A 173 -19.84 -4.20 -1.38
CA LYS A 173 -19.41 -5.42 -2.09
C LYS A 173 -20.61 -6.28 -2.50
N ARG A 174 -20.43 -7.10 -3.54
CA ARG A 174 -21.44 -8.07 -4.03
C ARG A 174 -21.84 -9.09 -2.96
N GLN A 175 -20.87 -9.53 -2.15
CA GLN A 175 -21.14 -10.52 -1.10
C GLN A 175 -21.91 -9.87 0.06
N LYS A 176 -23.14 -10.36 0.31
CA LYS A 176 -23.96 -9.98 1.48
C LYS A 176 -23.93 -11.01 2.63
N LYS A 177 -23.16 -12.09 2.46
CA LYS A 177 -23.02 -13.19 3.42
C LYS A 177 -21.95 -12.84 4.45
N ALA A 178 -22.31 -12.71 5.73
CA ALA A 178 -21.38 -12.38 6.81
C ALA A 178 -20.29 -13.44 7.00
N HIS A 179 -19.18 -13.02 7.63
CA HIS A 179 -18.13 -13.92 8.09
C HIS A 179 -18.21 -14.10 9.60
N ILE A 180 -18.38 -15.34 10.08
CA ILE A 180 -18.48 -15.66 11.52
C ILE A 180 -17.14 -16.19 12.04
N MET A 181 -16.54 -15.56 13.02
CA MET A 181 -15.33 -16.03 13.70
C MET A 181 -15.54 -16.23 15.19
N GLU A 182 -14.77 -17.15 15.75
CA GLU A 182 -14.54 -17.19 17.20
C GLU A 182 -13.43 -16.17 17.53
N ILE A 183 -13.65 -15.34 18.53
CA ILE A 183 -12.66 -14.46 19.15
C ILE A 183 -12.51 -14.91 20.60
N GLN A 184 -11.29 -15.18 21.04
CA GLN A 184 -11.05 -15.54 22.44
C GLN A 184 -11.17 -14.33 23.35
N LEU A 185 -11.78 -14.51 24.52
CA LEU A 185 -11.76 -13.53 25.60
C LEU A 185 -10.59 -13.84 26.53
N ASN A 186 -9.72 -12.85 26.71
CA ASN A 186 -8.60 -12.90 27.63
C ASN A 186 -8.81 -11.87 28.74
N GLY A 187 -8.12 -12.04 29.88
CA GLY A 187 -8.27 -11.18 31.06
C GLY A 187 -9.34 -11.66 32.04
N GLY A 188 -9.16 -11.36 33.32
CA GLY A 188 -10.12 -11.66 34.37
C GLY A 188 -10.34 -13.15 34.64
N THR A 189 -11.34 -13.42 35.46
CA THR A 189 -11.79 -14.79 35.79
C THR A 189 -12.69 -15.37 34.69
N VAL A 190 -12.93 -16.69 34.71
CA VAL A 190 -13.85 -17.33 33.76
C VAL A 190 -15.28 -16.78 33.93
N GLU A 191 -15.70 -16.49 35.16
CA GLU A 191 -16.99 -15.87 35.50
C GLU A 191 -17.16 -14.52 34.82
N GLU A 192 -16.15 -13.64 34.97
CA GLU A 192 -16.13 -12.32 34.32
C GLU A 192 -16.17 -12.44 32.80
N LYS A 193 -15.45 -13.40 32.22
CA LYS A 193 -15.49 -13.66 30.76
C LYS A 193 -16.88 -14.08 30.29
N VAL A 194 -17.55 -14.96 31.04
CA VAL A 194 -18.91 -15.41 30.71
C VAL A 194 -19.91 -14.26 30.85
N LYS A 195 -19.79 -13.46 31.91
CA LYS A 195 -20.61 -12.27 32.14
C LYS A 195 -20.43 -11.26 31.02
N PHE A 196 -19.19 -10.91 30.68
CA PHE A 196 -18.86 -10.05 29.56
C PHE A 196 -19.47 -10.56 28.26
N ALA A 197 -19.32 -11.86 27.98
CA ALA A 197 -19.85 -12.46 26.76
C ALA A 197 -21.39 -12.39 26.69
N ARG A 198 -22.09 -12.58 27.82
CA ARG A 198 -23.56 -12.47 27.92
C ARG A 198 -24.03 -11.03 27.69
N GLU A 199 -23.38 -10.06 28.32
CA GLU A 199 -23.72 -8.64 28.19
C GLU A 199 -23.48 -8.07 26.79
N HIS A 200 -22.55 -8.68 26.04
CA HIS A 200 -22.21 -8.25 24.68
C HIS A 200 -23.00 -8.98 23.59
N LEU A 201 -23.87 -9.94 23.92
CA LEU A 201 -24.75 -10.57 22.92
C LEU A 201 -25.61 -9.50 22.22
N GLU A 202 -25.69 -9.60 20.89
CA GLU A 202 -26.43 -8.70 19.99
C GLU A 202 -25.88 -7.28 19.89
N LYS A 203 -24.84 -6.94 20.67
CA LYS A 203 -24.18 -5.64 20.60
C LYS A 203 -23.13 -5.57 19.50
N GLN A 204 -22.94 -4.36 18.99
CA GLN A 204 -21.88 -4.04 18.04
C GLN A 204 -20.60 -3.71 18.78
N VAL A 205 -19.49 -4.25 18.28
CA VAL A 205 -18.13 -4.00 18.76
C VAL A 205 -17.38 -3.28 17.64
N PRO A 206 -17.03 -1.99 17.80
CA PRO A 206 -16.13 -1.29 16.89
C PRO A 206 -14.67 -1.72 17.09
N VAL A 207 -13.82 -1.46 16.09
CA VAL A 207 -12.39 -1.82 16.15
C VAL A 207 -11.64 -1.07 17.26
N SER A 208 -12.08 0.14 17.61
CA SER A 208 -11.48 0.99 18.65
C SER A 208 -11.57 0.40 20.06
N GLN A 209 -12.52 -0.52 20.30
CA GLN A 209 -12.61 -1.26 21.56
C GLN A 209 -11.61 -2.43 21.65
N VAL A 210 -11.03 -2.85 20.52
CA VAL A 210 -10.16 -4.03 20.45
C VAL A 210 -8.70 -3.64 20.29
N PHE A 211 -8.41 -2.64 19.46
CA PHE A 211 -7.06 -2.19 19.17
C PHE A 211 -6.90 -0.70 19.48
N SER A 212 -5.68 -0.32 19.84
CA SER A 212 -5.29 1.06 20.11
C SER A 212 -4.38 1.63 19.01
N LYS A 213 -4.32 2.96 18.92
CA LYS A 213 -3.31 3.64 18.09
C LYS A 213 -1.92 3.24 18.60
N ASP A 214 -0.97 3.07 17.68
CA ASP A 214 0.41 2.68 17.95
C ASP A 214 0.58 1.28 18.57
N GLU A 215 -0.46 0.45 18.58
CA GLU A 215 -0.34 -0.95 18.93
C GLU A 215 0.31 -1.78 17.80
N MET A 216 0.98 -2.87 18.17
CA MET A 216 1.50 -3.87 17.23
C MET A 216 0.50 -5.00 17.06
N ILE A 217 0.06 -5.25 15.84
CA ILE A 217 -0.92 -6.27 15.49
C ILE A 217 -0.36 -7.33 14.55
N ASP A 218 -1.02 -8.49 14.55
CA ASP A 218 -0.74 -9.57 13.61
C ASP A 218 -1.81 -9.64 12.51
N ALA A 219 -1.39 -9.54 11.25
CA ALA A 219 -2.28 -9.65 10.11
C ALA A 219 -2.38 -11.11 9.63
N ILE A 220 -3.54 -11.73 9.83
CA ILE A 220 -3.79 -13.13 9.43
C ILE A 220 -4.72 -13.17 8.21
N SER A 221 -4.18 -13.60 7.06
CA SER A 221 -4.93 -13.59 5.81
C SER A 221 -4.53 -14.71 4.85
N VAL A 222 -5.22 -14.78 3.72
CA VAL A 222 -4.85 -15.66 2.60
C VAL A 222 -4.22 -14.81 1.50
N THR A 223 -3.01 -15.19 1.08
CA THR A 223 -2.28 -14.46 0.03
C THR A 223 -3.04 -14.50 -1.30
N LYS A 224 -2.87 -13.49 -2.17
CA LYS A 224 -3.40 -13.51 -3.54
C LYS A 224 -3.03 -14.82 -4.27
N GLY A 225 -3.99 -15.41 -4.97
CA GLY A 225 -3.76 -16.61 -5.80
C GLY A 225 -3.01 -16.26 -7.08
N ARG A 226 -2.00 -17.06 -7.45
CA ARG A 226 -1.27 -16.91 -8.72
C ARG A 226 -1.33 -18.19 -9.58
N GLY A 227 -2.20 -19.13 -9.23
CA GLY A 227 -2.39 -20.39 -9.97
C GLY A 227 -1.16 -21.32 -9.94
N PHE A 228 -1.08 -22.21 -10.94
CA PHE A 228 0.06 -23.09 -11.15
C PHE A 228 1.24 -22.30 -11.71
N LYS A 229 2.43 -22.44 -11.10
CA LYS A 229 3.65 -21.76 -11.52
C LYS A 229 4.83 -22.73 -11.57
N GLY A 230 5.71 -22.50 -12.55
CA GLY A 230 7.00 -23.18 -12.67
C GLY A 230 7.94 -22.91 -11.49
N VAL A 231 8.99 -23.71 -11.37
CA VAL A 231 9.89 -23.71 -10.22
C VAL A 231 10.60 -22.37 -10.01
N THR A 232 11.06 -21.71 -11.08
CA THR A 232 11.68 -20.37 -11.00
C THR A 232 10.75 -19.36 -10.34
N SER A 233 9.48 -19.28 -10.74
CA SER A 233 8.56 -18.32 -10.10
C SER A 233 8.12 -18.78 -8.70
N ARG A 234 7.90 -20.08 -8.48
CA ARG A 234 7.36 -20.60 -7.21
C ARG A 234 8.38 -20.62 -6.06
N TRP A 235 9.65 -20.84 -6.38
CA TRP A 235 10.73 -21.04 -5.43
C TRP A 235 11.88 -20.04 -5.60
N HIS A 236 11.84 -19.19 -6.63
CA HIS A 236 12.91 -18.22 -6.94
C HIS A 236 14.26 -18.92 -7.17
N THR A 237 14.24 -20.08 -7.84
CA THR A 237 15.46 -20.77 -8.26
C THR A 237 16.13 -20.02 -9.41
N ARG A 238 17.45 -20.04 -9.46
CA ARG A 238 18.21 -19.50 -10.59
C ARG A 238 17.77 -20.18 -11.91
N LYS A 239 17.66 -19.39 -12.98
CA LYS A 239 17.44 -19.92 -14.34
C LYS A 239 18.71 -20.65 -14.81
N LEU A 240 18.55 -21.72 -15.59
CA LEU A 240 19.67 -22.42 -16.20
C LEU A 240 20.29 -21.59 -17.35
N PRO A 241 21.53 -21.88 -17.78
CA PRO A 241 22.16 -21.20 -18.91
C PRO A 241 21.29 -21.21 -20.16
N ARG A 242 21.37 -20.15 -20.98
CA ARG A 242 20.52 -19.96 -22.17
C ARG A 242 20.60 -21.13 -23.15
N LYS A 243 21.77 -21.75 -23.30
CA LYS A 243 22.04 -22.89 -24.20
C LYS A 243 21.53 -24.25 -23.67
N THR A 244 20.77 -24.27 -22.57
CA THR A 244 20.27 -25.52 -21.99
C THR A 244 19.17 -26.14 -22.87
N HIS A 245 19.38 -27.38 -23.29
CA HIS A 245 18.37 -28.13 -24.04
C HIS A 245 17.12 -28.45 -23.18
N LYS A 246 15.94 -28.47 -23.81
CA LYS A 246 14.63 -28.72 -23.17
C LYS A 246 14.26 -27.69 -22.07
N GLY A 247 14.69 -26.44 -22.23
CA GLY A 247 14.21 -25.29 -21.45
C GLY A 247 15.03 -24.88 -20.24
N LEU A 248 14.97 -23.57 -19.94
CA LEU A 248 15.82 -22.89 -18.95
C LEU A 248 15.18 -22.67 -17.57
N ARG A 249 13.84 -22.76 -17.45
CA ARG A 249 13.08 -22.46 -16.22
C ARG A 249 12.76 -23.71 -15.39
N LYS A 250 13.75 -24.60 -15.25
CA LYS A 250 13.68 -25.87 -14.51
C LYS A 250 14.80 -25.97 -13.49
N VAL A 251 14.73 -26.97 -12.61
CA VAL A 251 15.85 -27.36 -11.74
C VAL A 251 16.64 -28.44 -12.49
N ALA A 252 17.96 -28.30 -12.55
CA ALA A 252 18.82 -29.23 -13.27
C ALA A 252 18.87 -30.61 -12.61
N CYS A 253 19.16 -30.66 -11.30
CA CYS A 253 19.25 -31.90 -10.53
C CYS A 253 18.12 -31.96 -9.50
N ILE A 254 17.27 -33.00 -9.58
CA ILE A 254 16.12 -33.20 -8.66
C ILE A 254 16.45 -34.10 -7.46
N GLY A 255 17.66 -34.64 -7.38
CA GLY A 255 18.11 -35.53 -6.32
C GLY A 255 19.37 -36.29 -6.72
N ALA A 256 20.07 -36.84 -5.74
CA ALA A 256 21.13 -37.82 -5.99
C ALA A 256 20.53 -39.18 -6.37
N TRP A 257 21.37 -40.10 -6.83
CA TRP A 257 20.95 -41.48 -7.12
C TRP A 257 20.39 -42.15 -5.86
N HIS A 258 21.13 -42.05 -4.75
CA HIS A 258 20.70 -42.51 -3.44
C HIS A 258 20.37 -41.29 -2.57
N PRO A 259 19.18 -41.22 -1.92
CA PRO A 259 18.12 -42.22 -1.91
C PRO A 259 17.27 -42.24 -3.21
N ALA A 260 16.69 -43.40 -3.54
CA ALA A 260 15.90 -43.65 -4.75
C ALA A 260 14.50 -43.01 -4.74
N HIS A 261 14.38 -41.79 -4.20
CA HIS A 261 13.16 -41.00 -4.24
C HIS A 261 13.49 -39.51 -4.25
N VAL A 262 12.59 -38.70 -4.82
CA VAL A 262 12.73 -37.24 -4.80
C VAL A 262 12.36 -36.72 -3.42
N SER A 263 13.30 -36.06 -2.75
CA SER A 263 13.04 -35.46 -1.44
C SER A 263 11.95 -34.37 -1.52
N ARG A 264 11.09 -34.33 -0.50
CA ARG A 264 10.07 -33.27 -0.33
C ARG A 264 10.66 -31.85 -0.29
N ALA A 265 11.95 -31.73 0.02
CA ALA A 265 12.64 -30.45 0.12
C ALA A 265 13.01 -29.87 -1.25
N VAL A 266 12.99 -30.69 -2.31
CA VAL A 266 13.38 -30.28 -3.66
C VAL A 266 12.32 -29.36 -4.25
N ALA A 267 12.77 -28.24 -4.82
CA ALA A 267 11.90 -27.26 -5.44
C ALA A 267 11.24 -27.84 -6.72
N ARG A 268 9.90 -27.87 -6.74
CA ARG A 268 9.09 -28.33 -7.88
C ARG A 268 8.04 -27.31 -8.29
N ALA A 269 7.59 -27.37 -9.53
CA ALA A 269 6.44 -26.60 -10.02
C ALA A 269 5.16 -26.93 -9.22
N GLY A 270 4.17 -26.05 -9.26
CA GLY A 270 2.89 -26.24 -8.56
C GLY A 270 2.20 -24.93 -8.20
N GLN A 271 1.19 -25.02 -7.33
CA GLN A 271 0.45 -23.84 -6.85
C GLN A 271 1.39 -22.78 -6.23
N LYS A 272 1.23 -21.51 -6.67
CA LYS A 272 1.79 -20.31 -6.04
C LYS A 272 0.67 -19.40 -5.55
N GLY A 273 0.77 -18.97 -4.30
CA GLY A 273 -0.22 -18.08 -3.70
C GLY A 273 -1.50 -18.81 -3.30
N TYR A 274 -2.46 -18.06 -2.75
CA TYR A 274 -3.62 -18.61 -2.05
C TYR A 274 -3.26 -19.46 -0.81
N HIS A 275 -2.23 -19.05 -0.06
CA HIS A 275 -1.81 -19.71 1.17
C HIS A 275 -2.21 -18.90 2.40
N HIS A 276 -2.48 -19.57 3.52
CA HIS A 276 -2.68 -18.90 4.81
C HIS A 276 -1.35 -18.35 5.33
N ARG A 277 -1.32 -17.09 5.75
CA ARG A 277 -0.15 -16.44 6.36
C ARG A 277 -0.57 -15.63 7.58
N THR A 278 0.34 -15.59 8.54
CA THR A 278 0.31 -14.68 9.69
C THR A 278 1.52 -13.80 9.51
N GLU A 279 1.30 -12.53 9.27
CA GLU A 279 2.35 -11.52 9.19
C GLU A 279 2.33 -10.76 10.51
N ILE A 280 3.39 -10.93 11.29
CA ILE A 280 3.46 -10.43 12.66
C ILE A 280 3.94 -8.98 12.72
N ASN A 281 3.67 -8.31 13.83
CA ASN A 281 4.30 -7.03 14.18
C ASN A 281 4.03 -5.90 13.17
N LYS A 282 2.76 -5.70 12.79
CA LYS A 282 2.33 -4.52 12.02
C LYS A 282 1.90 -3.42 12.97
N LYS A 283 2.48 -2.23 12.84
CA LYS A 283 2.13 -1.05 13.63
C LYS A 283 0.82 -0.44 13.11
N ILE A 284 -0.09 -0.08 14.00
CA ILE A 284 -1.25 0.75 13.68
C ILE A 284 -0.87 2.22 13.79
N TYR A 285 -0.83 2.95 12.67
CA TYR A 285 -0.57 4.39 12.70
C TYR A 285 -1.79 5.23 13.06
N ARG A 286 -2.98 4.79 12.63
CA ARG A 286 -4.23 5.51 12.87
C ARG A 286 -5.40 4.54 12.89
N ILE A 287 -6.30 4.75 13.86
CA ILE A 287 -7.67 4.24 13.84
C ILE A 287 -8.54 5.47 13.63
N GLY A 288 -9.15 5.56 12.45
CA GLY A 288 -10.01 6.68 12.11
C GLY A 288 -11.46 6.22 12.15
N GLU A 289 -12.32 7.00 12.82
CA GLU A 289 -13.74 6.98 12.50
C GLU A 289 -13.95 7.57 11.10
N ALA A 290 -15.08 7.29 10.47
CA ALA A 290 -15.38 7.72 9.11
C ALA A 290 -15.67 9.24 9.00
N ILE A 291 -14.87 10.06 9.67
CA ILE A 291 -14.92 11.51 9.67
C ILE A 291 -13.68 12.02 8.92
N GLN A 292 -13.73 11.98 7.59
CA GLN A 292 -12.69 12.56 6.73
C GLN A 292 -12.55 14.07 6.95
N VAL A 293 -13.65 14.75 7.31
CA VAL A 293 -13.76 16.21 7.39
C VAL A 293 -12.78 16.84 8.39
N GLN A 294 -12.58 16.24 9.57
CA GLN A 294 -11.71 16.80 10.62
C GLN A 294 -10.21 16.81 10.26
N ALA A 295 -9.80 16.03 9.25
CA ALA A 295 -8.40 15.98 8.83
C ALA A 295 -8.04 17.04 7.77
N TYR A 296 -9.04 17.65 7.12
CA TYR A 296 -8.80 18.69 6.13
C TYR A 296 -8.90 20.06 6.80
N ALA A 297 -7.98 20.95 6.45
CA ALA A 297 -7.95 22.32 6.94
C ALA A 297 -9.09 23.21 6.39
N ALA A 298 -9.84 22.71 5.40
CA ALA A 298 -10.98 23.39 4.80
C ALA A 298 -12.13 22.42 4.57
N ASN A 299 -13.33 22.96 4.37
CA ASN A 299 -14.56 22.19 4.09
C ASN A 299 -14.64 21.68 2.64
N HIS A 300 -13.64 21.99 1.80
CA HIS A 300 -13.55 21.52 0.43
C HIS A 300 -12.70 20.25 0.38
N ILE A 301 -13.23 19.18 -0.22
CA ILE A 301 -12.50 17.92 -0.42
C ILE A 301 -12.51 17.61 -1.92
N ILE A 302 -11.33 17.52 -2.53
CA ILE A 302 -11.20 17.00 -3.89
C ILE A 302 -11.13 15.48 -3.86
N MET A 303 -12.06 14.82 -4.55
CA MET A 303 -12.03 13.38 -4.76
C MET A 303 -11.72 13.12 -6.24
N THR A 304 -10.56 12.51 -6.50
CA THR A 304 -10.15 12.16 -7.86
C THR A 304 -11.11 11.12 -8.43
N PHE A 305 -11.75 11.46 -9.56
CA PHE A 305 -12.63 10.57 -10.30
C PHE A 305 -11.87 9.91 -11.44
N GLY A 306 -11.96 8.58 -11.53
CA GLY A 306 -11.20 7.79 -12.48
C GLY A 306 -10.00 7.08 -11.85
N GLY A 307 -9.61 5.98 -12.47
CA GLY A 307 -8.43 5.20 -12.09
C GLY A 307 -8.12 4.16 -13.16
N ASP A 308 -6.85 3.81 -13.27
CA ASP A 308 -6.21 3.05 -14.36
C ASP A 308 -6.93 1.74 -14.75
N PHE A 309 -7.69 1.15 -13.81
CA PHE A 309 -8.44 -0.10 -14.01
C PHE A 309 -9.94 -0.02 -13.65
N HIS A 310 -10.46 1.17 -13.35
CA HIS A 310 -11.85 1.35 -12.91
C HIS A 310 -12.70 2.19 -13.88
N TYR A 311 -12.08 2.70 -14.95
CA TYR A 311 -12.71 3.55 -15.94
C TYR A 311 -12.81 2.84 -17.29
N GLU A 312 -13.59 1.76 -17.35
CA GLU A 312 -13.73 0.95 -18.58
C GLU A 312 -14.63 1.62 -19.63
N ILE A 313 -15.71 2.30 -19.21
CA ILE A 313 -16.70 2.93 -20.10
C ILE A 313 -17.08 4.32 -19.57
N ALA A 314 -16.60 5.38 -20.23
CA ALA A 314 -16.79 6.76 -19.77
C ALA A 314 -18.27 7.19 -19.68
N PRO A 315 -19.15 6.93 -20.67
CA PRO A 315 -20.55 7.35 -20.59
C PRO A 315 -21.31 6.74 -19.40
N GLU A 316 -21.05 5.47 -19.08
CA GLU A 316 -21.70 4.82 -17.93
C GLU A 316 -21.20 5.38 -16.60
N ALA A 317 -19.90 5.67 -16.51
CA ALA A 317 -19.29 6.26 -15.33
C ALA A 317 -19.88 7.65 -15.05
N PHE A 318 -19.91 8.54 -16.05
CA PHE A 318 -20.53 9.87 -15.93
C PHE A 318 -22.02 9.77 -15.58
N LYS A 319 -22.79 8.91 -16.27
CA LYS A 319 -24.22 8.69 -15.96
C LYS A 319 -24.47 8.26 -14.52
N ASN A 320 -23.58 7.46 -13.94
CA ASN A 320 -23.66 7.03 -12.54
C ASN A 320 -23.26 8.15 -11.56
N ILE A 321 -22.25 8.96 -11.90
CA ILE A 321 -21.86 10.12 -11.09
C ILE A 321 -22.91 11.23 -11.16
N ASP A 322 -23.53 11.48 -12.30
CA ASP A 322 -24.61 12.47 -12.43
C ASP A 322 -25.78 12.11 -11.52
N LYS A 323 -26.14 10.83 -11.45
CA LYS A 323 -27.14 10.33 -10.48
C LYS A 323 -26.69 10.56 -9.06
N LEU A 324 -25.43 10.27 -8.73
CA LEU A 324 -24.89 10.48 -7.38
C LEU A 324 -24.95 11.97 -6.99
N ILE A 325 -24.47 12.86 -7.85
CA ILE A 325 -24.51 14.32 -7.67
C ILE A 325 -25.95 14.77 -7.42
N LYS A 326 -26.88 14.34 -8.29
CA LYS A 326 -28.31 14.68 -8.19
C LYS A 326 -28.90 14.24 -6.84
N TYR A 327 -28.73 12.98 -6.45
CA TYR A 327 -29.34 12.46 -5.23
C TYR A 327 -28.69 13.04 -3.97
N VAL A 328 -27.36 13.22 -3.94
CA VAL A 328 -26.70 13.81 -2.77
C VAL A 328 -27.06 15.27 -2.59
N ASN A 329 -27.15 16.05 -3.66
CA ASN A 329 -27.57 17.45 -3.56
C ASN A 329 -29.07 17.58 -3.23
N ALA A 330 -29.91 16.64 -3.67
CA ALA A 330 -31.34 16.62 -3.29
C ALA A 330 -31.56 16.30 -1.80
N GLU A 331 -30.67 15.53 -1.16
CA GLU A 331 -30.72 15.25 0.27
C GLU A 331 -30.55 16.51 1.14
N GLN A 332 -29.99 17.60 0.60
CA GLN A 332 -29.92 18.88 1.30
C GLN A 332 -31.33 19.41 1.62
N ALA A 333 -32.24 19.31 0.66
CA ALA A 333 -33.62 19.76 0.80
C ALA A 333 -34.50 18.79 1.62
N MET A 334 -34.22 17.48 1.55
CA MET A 334 -35.08 16.47 2.18
C MET A 334 -34.67 16.11 3.62
N ASN A 335 -33.36 16.05 3.90
CA ASN A 335 -32.82 15.51 5.16
C ASN A 335 -31.80 16.45 5.82
N GLY A 336 -31.66 17.70 5.33
CA GLY A 336 -30.78 18.70 5.94
C GLY A 336 -29.27 18.40 5.80
N SER A 337 -28.87 17.69 4.74
CA SER A 337 -27.46 17.46 4.45
C SER A 337 -26.74 18.78 4.13
N ASN A 338 -25.55 19.00 4.69
CA ASN A 338 -24.69 20.16 4.37
C ASN A 338 -23.63 19.83 3.31
N VAL A 339 -23.80 18.73 2.56
CA VAL A 339 -22.81 18.24 1.59
C VAL A 339 -23.24 18.58 0.17
N ASN A 340 -22.39 19.33 -0.55
CA ASN A 340 -22.56 19.64 -1.97
C ASN A 340 -21.50 18.90 -2.81
N ILE A 341 -21.94 18.18 -3.84
CA ILE A 341 -21.06 17.48 -4.78
C ILE A 341 -21.27 18.04 -6.18
N PHE A 342 -20.18 18.32 -6.89
CA PHE A 342 -20.19 18.76 -8.27
C PHE A 342 -18.89 18.35 -8.96
N TYR A 343 -18.87 18.36 -10.30
CA TYR A 343 -17.64 18.15 -11.05
C TYR A 343 -16.70 19.34 -10.85
N SER A 344 -15.47 19.05 -10.48
CA SER A 344 -14.44 20.07 -10.26
C SER A 344 -13.17 19.70 -11.00
N THR A 345 -12.44 20.71 -11.45
CA THR A 345 -11.04 20.58 -11.85
C THR A 345 -10.13 20.87 -10.65
N PRO A 346 -8.84 20.48 -10.69
CA PRO A 346 -7.86 20.91 -9.68
C PRO A 346 -7.80 22.44 -9.54
N SER A 347 -7.95 23.18 -10.63
CA SER A 347 -7.97 24.65 -10.63
C SER A 347 -9.16 25.22 -9.84
N CYS A 348 -10.37 24.68 -10.05
CA CYS A 348 -11.56 25.09 -9.30
C CYS A 348 -11.41 24.80 -7.79
N TYR A 349 -10.79 23.68 -7.45
CA TYR A 349 -10.52 23.32 -6.05
C TYR A 349 -9.51 24.27 -5.39
N LEU A 350 -8.39 24.57 -6.06
CA LEU A 350 -7.40 25.52 -5.56
C LEU A 350 -7.98 26.93 -5.40
N TYR A 351 -8.83 27.36 -6.35
CA TYR A 351 -9.55 28.62 -6.24
C TYR A 351 -10.47 28.67 -5.01
N ALA A 352 -11.21 27.59 -4.74
CA ALA A 352 -12.05 27.48 -3.55
C ALA A 352 -11.21 27.50 -2.26
N LEU A 353 -10.07 26.82 -2.22
CA LEU A 353 -9.15 26.87 -1.07
C LEU A 353 -8.55 28.26 -0.83
N ASN A 354 -8.21 28.99 -1.90
CA ASN A 354 -7.69 30.35 -1.79
C ASN A 354 -8.71 31.29 -1.13
N LYS A 355 -10.01 31.12 -1.45
CA LYS A 355 -11.11 31.87 -0.82
C LYS A 355 -11.33 31.60 0.66
N VAL A 356 -10.76 30.53 1.24
CA VAL A 356 -10.90 30.21 2.66
C VAL A 356 -10.11 31.18 3.55
N ASP A 357 -9.39 32.15 2.97
CA ASP A 357 -8.59 33.18 3.64
C ASP A 357 -7.71 32.60 4.76
N ARG A 358 -7.02 31.51 4.42
CA ARG A 358 -6.17 30.75 5.32
C ARG A 358 -4.73 30.83 4.85
N VAL A 359 -3.82 31.02 5.79
CA VAL A 359 -2.38 30.90 5.54
C VAL A 359 -2.03 29.41 5.40
N TRP A 360 -1.57 29.03 4.22
CA TRP A 360 -1.14 27.67 3.91
C TRP A 360 0.37 27.53 4.12
N THR A 361 0.80 26.43 4.73
CA THR A 361 2.23 26.14 4.88
C THR A 361 2.85 25.91 3.51
N THR A 362 3.82 26.75 3.12
CA THR A 362 4.58 26.57 1.88
C THR A 362 5.61 25.47 2.10
N LYS A 363 5.47 24.39 1.33
CA LYS A 363 6.42 23.28 1.36
C LYS A 363 7.49 23.53 0.28
N THR A 364 8.72 23.85 0.69
CA THR A 364 9.84 24.18 -0.21
C THR A 364 10.82 23.03 -0.42
N ASP A 365 10.68 21.96 0.34
CA ASP A 365 11.42 20.71 0.17
C ASP A 365 10.88 19.87 -0.99
N ASP A 366 11.77 19.06 -1.56
CA ASP A 366 11.50 18.31 -2.79
C ASP A 366 10.44 17.22 -2.52
N PHE A 367 9.25 17.39 -3.10
CA PHE A 367 8.09 16.55 -2.81
C PHE A 367 8.20 15.16 -3.48
N PHE A 368 9.16 14.94 -4.41
CA PHE A 368 9.17 13.78 -5.31
C PHE A 368 10.59 13.34 -5.73
N PRO A 369 10.77 12.13 -6.29
CA PRO A 369 12.09 11.50 -6.51
C PRO A 369 12.98 12.25 -7.52
N ALA A 370 14.29 12.04 -7.39
CA ALA A 370 15.34 12.65 -8.22
C ALA A 370 15.12 12.57 -9.75
N LEU A 371 14.38 11.56 -10.24
CA LEU A 371 14.11 11.37 -11.66
C LEU A 371 13.26 12.50 -12.27
N LYS A 372 12.29 13.09 -11.55
CA LYS A 372 11.50 14.23 -12.05
C LYS A 372 12.37 15.44 -12.35
N ARG A 373 13.31 15.73 -11.45
CA ARG A 373 14.28 16.82 -11.64
C ARG A 373 15.17 16.52 -12.84
N TYR A 374 15.57 15.27 -13.02
CA TYR A 374 16.38 14.86 -14.16
C TYR A 374 15.61 15.00 -15.48
N GLU A 375 14.34 14.58 -15.54
CA GLU A 375 13.45 14.80 -16.69
C GLU A 375 13.34 16.28 -17.04
N ARG A 376 13.09 17.14 -16.05
CA ARG A 376 13.00 18.60 -16.28
C ARG A 376 14.29 19.16 -16.85
N HIS A 377 15.44 18.76 -16.31
CA HIS A 377 16.74 19.19 -16.79
C HIS A 377 16.99 18.72 -18.23
N SER A 378 16.72 17.44 -18.52
CA SER A 378 16.84 16.85 -19.85
C SER A 378 15.91 17.50 -20.87
N ASN A 379 14.69 17.91 -20.47
CA ASN A 379 13.77 18.62 -21.35
C ASN A 379 14.30 20.03 -21.67
N ASN A 380 14.90 20.74 -20.71
CA ASN A 380 15.54 22.02 -20.99
C ASN A 380 16.66 21.89 -22.03
N ILE A 381 17.49 20.84 -21.92
CA ILE A 381 18.52 20.53 -22.92
C ILE A 381 17.86 20.24 -24.28
N LEU A 382 16.85 19.38 -24.32
CA LEU A 382 16.13 19.06 -25.57
C LEU A 382 15.57 20.31 -26.27
N GLN A 383 14.95 21.23 -25.52
CA GLN A 383 14.42 22.47 -26.09
C GLN A 383 15.54 23.39 -26.59
N ALA A 384 16.62 23.55 -25.82
CA ALA A 384 17.78 24.34 -26.22
C ALA A 384 18.40 23.78 -27.51
N THR A 385 18.66 22.47 -27.57
CA THR A 385 19.22 21.80 -28.74
C THR A 385 18.32 21.92 -29.97
N ARG A 386 17.00 21.83 -29.81
CA ARG A 386 16.04 22.04 -30.92
C ARG A 386 16.10 23.46 -31.47
N GLN A 387 16.12 24.45 -30.58
CA GLN A 387 16.20 25.85 -30.95
C GLN A 387 17.54 26.16 -31.64
N LEU A 388 18.66 25.70 -31.07
CA LEU A 388 19.98 25.88 -31.66
C LEU A 388 20.11 25.20 -33.03
N ASN A 389 19.62 23.96 -33.18
CA ASN A 389 19.62 23.28 -34.47
C ASN A 389 18.78 24.02 -35.53
N ALA A 390 17.68 24.65 -35.12
CA ALA A 390 16.87 25.48 -36.01
C ALA A 390 17.58 26.81 -36.36
N PHE A 391 18.12 27.52 -35.38
CA PHE A 391 18.81 28.79 -35.59
C PHE A 391 20.10 28.66 -36.40
N ALA A 392 20.86 27.59 -36.18
CA ALA A 392 22.10 27.30 -36.88
C ALA A 392 21.91 26.45 -38.15
N ASN A 393 20.66 26.07 -38.48
CA ASN A 393 20.30 25.28 -39.66
C ASN A 393 21.10 23.96 -39.83
N LEU A 394 21.27 23.20 -38.74
CA LEU A 394 22.25 22.10 -38.67
C LEU A 394 21.74 20.72 -39.14
N ASN A 395 20.47 20.60 -39.54
CA ASN A 395 19.85 19.35 -40.03
C ASN A 395 20.07 18.09 -39.15
N GLN A 396 20.34 18.24 -37.83
CA GLN A 396 20.62 17.15 -36.88
C GLN A 396 19.35 16.47 -36.33
N ARG A 397 18.38 16.15 -37.20
CA ARG A 397 17.06 15.65 -36.77
C ARG A 397 17.14 14.30 -36.05
N ASN A 398 18.03 13.41 -36.49
CA ASN A 398 18.17 12.06 -35.93
C ASN A 398 18.74 12.09 -34.50
N ASN A 399 19.71 12.96 -34.24
CA ASN A 399 20.33 13.11 -32.92
C ASN A 399 19.34 13.71 -31.90
N ILE A 400 18.53 14.68 -32.33
CA ILE A 400 17.43 15.24 -31.50
C ILE A 400 16.35 14.19 -31.21
N PHE A 401 16.10 13.30 -32.17
CA PHE A 401 15.05 12.30 -32.03
C PHE A 401 15.30 11.33 -30.88
N ILE A 402 16.57 10.97 -30.59
CA ILE A 402 16.93 10.02 -29.52
C ILE A 402 16.55 10.57 -28.13
N LEU A 403 16.90 11.83 -27.85
CA LEU A 403 16.50 12.47 -26.60
C LEU A 403 14.99 12.72 -26.56
N SER A 404 14.38 13.05 -27.70
CA SER A 404 12.92 13.25 -27.80
C SER A 404 12.12 11.97 -27.53
N GLU A 405 12.57 10.83 -28.04
CA GLU A 405 11.93 9.52 -27.82
C GLU A 405 12.02 9.16 -26.33
N THR A 406 13.21 9.31 -25.75
CA THR A 406 13.42 9.05 -24.32
C THR A 406 12.56 9.95 -23.46
N MET A 407 12.48 11.25 -23.80
CA MET A 407 11.62 12.20 -23.11
C MET A 407 10.15 11.77 -23.15
N GLY A 408 9.68 11.28 -24.31
CA GLY A 408 8.32 10.74 -24.44
C GLY A 408 8.06 9.54 -23.53
N ILE A 409 9.05 8.67 -23.32
CA ILE A 409 8.94 7.52 -22.40
C ILE A 409 8.93 7.97 -20.94
N VAL A 410 9.84 8.88 -20.55
CA VAL A 410 9.98 9.32 -19.16
C VAL A 410 8.85 10.27 -18.73
N GLN A 411 8.12 10.85 -19.69
CA GLN A 411 6.88 11.57 -19.41
C GLN A 411 5.67 10.66 -19.08
N HIS A 412 5.86 9.34 -19.12
CA HIS A 412 4.86 8.41 -18.63
C HIS A 412 4.53 8.70 -17.15
N HIS A 413 3.25 8.61 -16.79
CA HIS A 413 2.79 8.95 -15.45
C HIS A 413 3.49 8.14 -14.35
N ASP A 414 3.84 6.86 -14.61
CA ASP A 414 4.62 6.08 -13.64
C ASP A 414 5.98 6.72 -13.40
N ALA A 415 6.74 6.97 -14.48
CA ALA A 415 8.10 7.52 -14.45
C ALA A 415 8.16 8.91 -13.80
N ILE A 416 7.20 9.78 -14.14
CA ILE A 416 7.09 11.08 -13.48
C ILE A 416 6.77 10.85 -11.99
N THR A 417 5.71 10.12 -11.66
CA THR A 417 5.25 10.02 -10.27
C THR A 417 6.15 9.18 -9.36
N GLY A 418 7.09 8.41 -9.91
CA GLY A 418 7.99 7.53 -9.16
C GLY A 418 7.32 6.22 -8.71
N THR A 419 6.24 5.81 -9.38
CA THR A 419 5.49 4.59 -9.04
C THR A 419 6.03 3.35 -9.73
N GLU A 420 6.99 3.51 -10.63
CA GLU A 420 7.74 2.44 -11.27
C GLU A 420 8.61 1.66 -10.28
N ARG A 421 9.13 0.50 -10.72
CA ARG A 421 10.11 -0.24 -9.93
C ARG A 421 11.47 0.45 -10.03
N GLU A 422 12.27 0.32 -8.98
CA GLU A 422 13.64 0.84 -8.92
C GLU A 422 14.50 0.46 -10.14
N GLU A 423 14.45 -0.80 -10.59
CA GLU A 423 15.17 -1.25 -11.80
C GLU A 423 14.72 -0.49 -13.08
N VAL A 424 13.46 -0.08 -13.14
CA VAL A 424 12.90 0.67 -14.27
C VAL A 424 13.27 2.15 -14.16
N ALA A 425 13.29 2.72 -12.94
CA ALA A 425 13.78 4.07 -12.71
C ALA A 425 15.25 4.23 -13.13
N PHE A 426 16.10 3.22 -12.87
CA PHE A 426 17.48 3.21 -13.35
C PHE A 426 17.58 3.11 -14.88
N ASP A 427 16.74 2.31 -15.53
CA ASP A 427 16.67 2.24 -17.00
C ASP A 427 16.25 3.60 -17.61
N TYR A 428 15.27 4.28 -17.01
CA TYR A 428 14.87 5.63 -17.41
C TYR A 428 16.00 6.65 -17.26
N ALA A 429 16.69 6.64 -16.12
CA ALA A 429 17.83 7.53 -15.89
C ALA A 429 18.96 7.26 -16.90
N GLN A 430 19.26 5.99 -17.18
CA GLN A 430 20.28 5.63 -18.16
C GLN A 430 19.94 6.14 -19.55
N ARG A 431 18.71 5.90 -20.03
CA ARG A 431 18.27 6.40 -21.34
C ARG A 431 18.34 7.91 -21.45
N LEU A 432 17.96 8.64 -20.39
CA LEU A 432 18.05 10.10 -20.37
C LEU A 432 19.52 10.54 -20.50
N SER A 433 20.43 9.89 -19.79
CA SER A 433 21.87 10.15 -19.88
C SER A 433 22.39 9.93 -21.30
N ASP A 434 22.04 8.80 -21.92
CA ASP A 434 22.46 8.48 -23.30
C ASP A 434 21.90 9.49 -24.31
N GLY A 435 20.63 9.90 -24.14
CA GLY A 435 20.00 10.90 -24.99
C GLY A 435 20.61 12.29 -24.85
N ILE A 436 20.97 12.70 -23.62
CA ILE A 436 21.63 13.99 -23.38
C ILE A 436 23.01 14.01 -24.05
N ALA A 437 23.80 12.95 -23.90
CA ALA A 437 25.13 12.88 -24.50
C ALA A 437 25.09 13.04 -26.04
N VAL A 438 24.04 12.53 -26.70
CA VAL A 438 23.85 12.74 -28.15
C VAL A 438 23.41 14.17 -28.47
N ALA A 439 22.57 14.77 -27.64
CA ALA A 439 22.08 16.14 -27.83
C ALA A 439 23.19 17.20 -27.63
N GLU A 440 24.19 16.88 -26.83
CA GLU A 440 25.38 17.71 -26.60
C GLU A 440 26.31 17.82 -27.82
N CYS A 441 26.27 16.88 -28.76
CA CYS A 441 27.10 16.91 -29.96
C CYS A 441 26.57 17.84 -31.07
N ILE A 442 25.44 18.51 -30.84
CA ILE A 442 24.75 19.34 -31.84
C ILE A 442 25.21 20.82 -31.90
N PRO A 443 25.81 21.46 -30.88
CA PRO A 443 26.30 22.84 -31.03
C PRO A 443 27.32 22.97 -32.18
N PRO A 444 27.29 24.08 -32.95
CA PRO A 444 28.02 24.21 -34.22
C PRO A 444 29.54 24.41 -34.09
N ALA A 445 30.09 24.52 -32.88
CA ALA A 445 31.50 24.85 -32.66
C ALA A 445 32.21 23.74 -31.88
N SER A 446 33.36 23.30 -32.40
CA SER A 446 34.20 22.20 -31.89
C SER A 446 34.75 22.38 -30.46
N ASN A 447 34.45 23.50 -29.77
CA ASN A 447 34.98 23.85 -28.45
C ASN A 447 33.91 24.27 -27.42
N GLN A 448 32.64 23.86 -27.58
CA GLN A 448 31.58 24.10 -26.59
C GLN A 448 31.26 22.82 -25.82
N PHE A 449 31.20 22.90 -24.49
CA PHE A 449 30.97 21.75 -23.60
C PHE A 449 29.95 22.08 -22.51
N LEU A 450 29.23 21.06 -22.02
CA LEU A 450 28.30 21.19 -20.89
C LEU A 450 28.94 20.61 -19.62
N CYS A 451 28.96 21.38 -18.54
CA CYS A 451 29.46 20.93 -17.23
C CYS A 451 28.47 19.98 -16.52
N GLN A 452 28.46 18.70 -16.91
CA GLN A 452 27.58 17.66 -16.38
C GLN A 452 27.79 17.37 -14.87
N LEU A 453 29.01 17.55 -14.38
CA LEU A 453 29.40 17.28 -12.98
C LEU A 453 29.17 18.47 -12.03
N SER A 454 28.39 19.46 -12.46
CA SER A 454 28.02 20.62 -11.64
C SER A 454 27.31 20.25 -10.33
N ASN A 455 26.67 19.07 -10.27
CA ASN A 455 26.07 18.50 -9.06
C ASN A 455 27.10 18.19 -7.96
N ILE A 456 28.29 17.73 -8.33
CA ILE A 456 29.43 17.49 -7.42
C ILE A 456 30.40 18.68 -7.38
N SER A 457 29.96 19.84 -7.88
CA SER A 457 30.75 21.07 -7.92
C SER A 457 32.05 20.92 -8.72
N GLN A 458 32.02 20.17 -9.84
CA GLN A 458 33.17 19.97 -10.72
C GLN A 458 32.80 20.25 -12.19
N CYS A 459 33.74 20.79 -12.95
CA CYS A 459 33.68 20.81 -14.42
C CYS A 459 35.10 20.69 -14.96
N LEU A 460 35.35 19.62 -15.72
CA LEU A 460 36.71 19.24 -16.12
C LEU A 460 37.25 20.16 -17.22
N GLU A 461 36.36 20.78 -17.97
CA GLU A 461 36.66 21.58 -19.15
C GLU A 461 37.12 22.99 -18.78
N ILE A 462 36.81 23.46 -17.58
CA ILE A 462 37.24 24.75 -17.03
C ILE A 462 38.36 24.62 -15.99
N ASP A 463 38.63 23.41 -15.52
CA ASP A 463 39.69 23.14 -14.56
C ASP A 463 41.07 23.50 -15.16
N GLY A 464 41.71 24.55 -14.64
CA GLY A 464 43.02 25.03 -15.09
C GLY A 464 42.98 26.04 -16.24
N GLN A 465 41.80 26.49 -16.66
CA GLN A 465 41.65 27.56 -17.65
C GLN A 465 41.68 28.93 -16.96
N GLU A 466 42.53 29.85 -17.43
CA GLU A 466 42.58 31.23 -16.93
C GLU A 466 41.39 32.08 -17.43
N ARG A 467 40.84 31.73 -18.60
CA ARG A 467 39.71 32.43 -19.23
C ARG A 467 38.82 31.44 -19.97
N PHE A 468 37.51 31.60 -19.81
CA PHE A 468 36.50 30.84 -20.55
C PHE A 468 35.25 31.70 -20.78
N THR A 469 34.45 31.32 -21.76
CA THR A 469 33.19 32.01 -22.10
C THR A 469 32.02 31.15 -21.68
N LEU A 470 31.10 31.71 -20.91
CA LEU A 470 29.83 31.07 -20.55
C LEU A 470 28.75 31.49 -21.54
N ILE A 471 28.10 30.51 -22.15
CA ILE A 471 26.92 30.74 -23.00
C ILE A 471 25.69 30.40 -22.18
N LEU A 472 24.85 31.41 -21.93
CA LEU A 472 23.57 31.24 -21.25
C LEU A 472 22.46 31.20 -22.29
N TRP A 473 21.68 30.13 -22.27
CA TRP A 473 20.54 29.96 -23.16
C TRP A 473 19.26 29.78 -22.34
N ASN A 474 18.27 30.64 -22.56
CA ASN A 474 16.94 30.47 -21.98
C ASN A 474 16.04 29.76 -22.99
N PRO A 475 15.76 28.45 -22.84
CA PRO A 475 14.91 27.72 -23.77
C PRO A 475 13.41 28.02 -23.58
N THR A 476 13.04 28.78 -22.55
CA THR A 476 11.64 29.09 -22.23
C THR A 476 11.16 30.37 -22.92
N ILE A 477 9.85 30.47 -23.13
CA ILE A 477 9.23 31.64 -23.77
C ILE A 477 9.10 32.87 -22.84
N HIS A 478 9.38 32.68 -21.54
CA HIS A 478 9.24 33.73 -20.53
C HIS A 478 10.60 34.24 -20.08
N PRO A 479 10.72 35.53 -19.69
CA PRO A 479 11.92 36.03 -19.05
C PRO A 479 12.14 35.32 -17.72
N VAL A 480 13.37 34.85 -17.47
CA VAL A 480 13.74 34.14 -16.25
C VAL A 480 14.85 34.90 -15.54
N VAL A 481 14.66 35.15 -14.24
CA VAL A 481 15.70 35.67 -13.35
C VAL A 481 16.16 34.53 -12.47
N GLN A 482 17.40 34.08 -12.65
CA GLN A 482 17.97 32.96 -11.89
C GLN A 482 19.46 33.16 -11.68
N HIS A 483 19.95 32.74 -10.52
CA HIS A 483 21.39 32.65 -10.26
C HIS A 483 22.00 31.48 -11.06
N VAL A 484 23.03 31.80 -11.86
CA VAL A 484 23.85 30.80 -12.54
C VAL A 484 24.96 30.37 -11.58
N ARG A 485 25.11 29.06 -11.39
CA ARG A 485 26.18 28.48 -10.57
C ARG A 485 27.16 27.75 -11.47
N VAL A 486 28.42 28.13 -11.39
CA VAL A 486 29.51 27.50 -12.14
C VAL A 486 30.52 26.97 -11.12
N PRO A 487 30.86 25.68 -11.16
CA PRO A 487 31.89 25.13 -10.28
C PRO A 487 33.26 25.68 -10.69
N VAL A 488 33.98 26.35 -9.79
CA VAL A 488 35.30 26.92 -10.06
C VAL A 488 36.28 26.54 -8.95
N LYS A 489 37.57 26.41 -9.29
CA LYS A 489 38.65 26.14 -8.31
C LYS A 489 39.25 27.41 -7.70
N THR A 490 39.21 28.51 -8.45
CA THR A 490 39.77 29.81 -8.10
C THR A 490 38.74 30.90 -8.34
N ASP A 491 38.98 32.08 -7.80
CA ASP A 491 38.12 33.24 -8.02
C ASP A 491 38.26 33.76 -9.46
N TYR A 492 37.14 34.11 -10.08
CA TYR A 492 37.09 34.69 -11.42
C TYR A 492 36.36 36.04 -11.39
N THR A 493 36.85 36.99 -12.18
CA THR A 493 36.12 38.23 -12.47
C THR A 493 35.14 37.98 -13.61
N ILE A 494 33.84 38.05 -13.34
CA ILE A 494 32.80 37.83 -14.35
C ILE A 494 32.53 39.13 -15.10
N ARG A 495 32.53 39.08 -16.43
CA ARG A 495 32.17 40.19 -17.29
C ARG A 495 30.98 39.83 -18.17
N ASP A 496 30.12 40.81 -18.41
CA ASP A 496 28.99 40.68 -19.34
C ASP A 496 29.46 40.80 -20.81
N PRO A 497 28.55 40.63 -21.80
CA PRO A 497 28.91 40.79 -23.21
C PRO A 497 29.42 42.19 -23.61
N THR A 498 29.18 43.20 -22.77
CA THR A 498 29.65 44.59 -22.99
C THR A 498 31.00 44.88 -22.33
N GLY A 499 31.53 43.91 -21.57
CA GLY A 499 32.81 44.01 -20.85
C GLY A 499 32.69 44.58 -19.43
N GLN A 500 31.47 44.88 -18.96
CA GLN A 500 31.23 45.36 -17.59
C GLN A 500 31.27 44.21 -16.58
N THR A 501 31.82 44.46 -15.40
CA THR A 501 31.87 43.47 -14.32
C THR A 501 30.49 43.18 -13.75
N VAL A 502 30.11 41.91 -13.71
CA VAL A 502 28.84 41.44 -13.16
C VAL A 502 29.05 41.05 -11.70
N LEU A 503 28.06 41.35 -10.86
CA LEU A 503 28.06 40.98 -9.46
C LEU A 503 28.09 39.45 -9.31
N SER A 504 29.15 38.94 -8.69
CA SER A 504 29.39 37.50 -8.51
C SER A 504 29.91 37.22 -7.11
N GLU A 505 29.54 36.08 -6.55
CA GLU A 505 29.98 35.61 -5.24
C GLU A 505 30.51 34.19 -5.36
N VAL A 506 31.64 33.90 -4.70
CA VAL A 506 32.20 32.55 -4.60
C VAL A 506 31.68 31.91 -3.32
N LEU A 507 30.93 30.82 -3.47
CA LEU A 507 30.33 30.10 -2.36
C LEU A 507 31.23 28.94 -1.95
N GLU A 508 31.90 29.05 -0.80
CA GLU A 508 32.65 27.95 -0.23
C GLU A 508 31.72 26.82 0.23
N LYS A 509 31.91 25.63 -0.33
CA LYS A 509 31.19 24.43 0.10
C LYS A 509 31.91 23.84 1.32
N LYS A 510 31.40 24.10 2.52
CA LYS A 510 31.81 23.35 3.72
C LYS A 510 31.46 21.88 3.51
N ILE A 511 32.48 21.04 3.34
CA ILE A 511 32.37 19.58 3.21
C ILE A 511 31.94 18.96 4.54
#